data_AF-A0A6N6MBS9-F1
#
_entry.id   AF-A0A6N6MBS9-F1
#
_cell.length_a   1.000
_cell.length_b   1.000
_cell.length_c   1.000
_cell.angle_alpha   90.00
_cell.angle_beta   90.00
_cell.angle_gamma   90.00
#
_symmetry.space_group_name_H-M   'P 1'
#
loop_
_entity.id
_entity.type
_entity.pdbx_description
1 polymer ?
#
loop_
_entity_poly.entity_id
_entity_poly.type
_entity_poly.pdbx_seq_one_letter_code
_entity_poly.pdbx_strand_id
1 'polypeptide(L)'
;MRSRGNTSLVDLTKTNELGNSTLKFCAMKQQIKTFTALLTLLILMSFGVSIHDHKIKPIDEVVIGEQVWMTKNLNVHKFRNGDLIPQAVTDEEWNKAKEDGTAAWCYYENDSANEEEYGKLYNWYAVNDPRGIAPEGWHVPSYSEWKELAGFLGGEGVAGNSLKSESGWEDDGNGTNKSGFTGIAAGSRTEDGFSDGFNGKGNGADFWSSTSYNDYDAWYSSLSSVESTFYMYRGDKENGLSIRCIKDD
;
A
#
# COMPACT_ATOMS: atom_id res chain seq x y z
N MET A 1 78.89 50.88 -42.42
CA MET A 1 78.57 49.66 -41.65
C MET A 1 77.17 49.80 -41.06
N ARG A 2 76.38 48.72 -41.14
CA ARG A 2 75.08 48.43 -40.51
C ARG A 2 73.80 48.98 -41.17
N SER A 3 73.06 48.02 -41.71
CA SER A 3 71.64 47.98 -42.04
C SER A 3 70.96 46.96 -41.11
N ARG A 4 69.63 47.09 -40.98
CA ARG A 4 68.61 46.23 -40.31
C ARG A 4 68.21 46.72 -38.91
N GLY A 5 66.92 46.78 -38.54
CA GLY A 5 65.74 46.17 -39.13
C GLY A 5 64.48 47.01 -38.94
N ASN A 6 63.59 46.90 -39.92
CA ASN A 6 62.25 47.48 -39.96
C ASN A 6 61.31 46.52 -39.21
N THR A 7 60.74 46.94 -38.09
CA THR A 7 59.78 46.14 -37.30
C THR A 7 58.36 46.52 -37.73
N SER A 8 57.58 45.51 -38.12
CA SER A 8 56.24 45.67 -38.68
C SER A 8 55.23 46.23 -37.67
N LEU A 9 54.59 47.34 -38.04
CA LEU A 9 53.31 47.81 -37.50
C LEU A 9 52.23 46.78 -37.87
N VAL A 10 52.04 45.75 -37.03
CA VAL A 10 50.91 44.84 -37.14
C VAL A 10 49.71 45.48 -36.42
N ASP A 11 48.89 46.17 -37.20
CA ASP A 11 47.41 46.12 -37.20
C ASP A 11 46.68 46.07 -35.83
N LEU A 12 46.86 47.13 -35.02
CA LEU A 12 46.08 47.39 -33.80
C LEU A 12 44.57 47.64 -34.08
N THR A 13 44.22 47.94 -35.32
CA THR A 13 42.84 48.17 -35.77
C THR A 13 42.04 46.87 -35.88
N LYS A 14 42.61 45.80 -36.46
CA LYS A 14 41.93 44.49 -36.52
C LYS A 14 41.67 43.87 -35.14
N THR A 15 42.56 44.08 -34.17
CA THR A 15 42.39 43.54 -32.81
C THR A 15 41.20 44.17 -32.07
N ASN A 16 40.92 45.45 -32.30
CA ASN A 16 39.77 46.13 -31.71
C ASN A 16 38.43 45.70 -32.33
N GLU A 17 38.39 45.47 -33.64
CA GLU A 17 37.18 44.98 -34.31
C GLU A 17 36.84 43.54 -33.92
N LEU A 18 37.84 42.65 -33.78
CA LEU A 18 37.63 41.29 -33.25
C LEU A 18 37.16 41.30 -31.80
N GLY A 19 37.72 42.15 -30.94
CA GLY A 19 37.30 42.28 -29.54
C GLY A 19 35.84 42.73 -29.41
N ASN A 20 35.44 43.74 -30.16
CA ASN A 20 34.06 44.25 -30.17
C ASN A 20 33.07 43.23 -30.75
N SER A 21 33.48 42.49 -31.79
CA SER A 21 32.68 41.40 -32.38
C SER A 21 32.49 40.23 -31.40
N THR A 22 33.54 39.88 -30.65
CA THR A 22 33.50 38.81 -29.65
C THR A 22 32.61 39.18 -28.45
N LEU A 23 32.66 40.44 -28.01
CA LEU A 23 31.79 40.96 -26.95
C LEU A 23 30.32 40.97 -27.36
N LYS A 24 30.00 41.39 -28.60
CA LYS A 24 28.63 41.32 -29.15
C LYS A 24 28.12 39.88 -29.25
N PHE A 25 28.97 38.95 -29.65
CA PHE A 25 28.63 37.54 -29.74
C PHE A 25 28.37 36.93 -28.34
N CYS A 26 29.14 37.34 -27.33
CA CYS A 26 28.93 36.92 -25.95
C CYS A 26 27.61 37.46 -25.37
N ALA A 27 27.31 38.75 -25.60
CA ALA A 27 26.06 39.37 -25.18
C ALA A 27 24.84 38.71 -25.85
N MET A 28 24.94 38.40 -27.15
CA MET A 28 23.89 37.70 -27.90
C MET A 28 23.67 36.28 -27.38
N LYS A 29 24.74 35.52 -27.09
CA LYS A 29 24.62 34.19 -26.45
C LYS A 29 23.98 34.27 -25.07
N GLN A 30 24.28 35.32 -24.30
CA GLN A 30 23.69 35.50 -22.98
C GLN A 30 22.19 35.86 -23.07
N GLN A 31 21.82 36.71 -24.03
CA GLN A 31 20.41 37.00 -24.30
C GLN A 31 19.63 35.76 -24.78
N ILE A 32 20.21 34.93 -25.64
CA ILE A 32 19.59 33.68 -26.09
C ILE A 32 19.39 32.73 -24.90
N LYS A 33 20.39 32.57 -24.02
CA LYS A 33 20.28 31.72 -22.81
C LYS A 33 19.18 32.21 -21.87
N THR A 34 19.07 33.52 -21.65
CA THR A 34 17.99 34.10 -20.83
C THR A 34 16.63 33.94 -21.49
N PHE A 35 16.54 34.06 -22.81
CA PHE A 35 15.29 33.89 -23.55
C PHE A 35 14.82 32.43 -23.54
N THR A 36 15.72 31.46 -23.70
CA THR A 36 15.40 30.04 -23.56
C THR A 36 14.95 29.69 -22.14
N ALA A 37 15.58 30.26 -21.11
CA ALA A 37 15.20 30.03 -19.71
C ALA A 37 13.81 30.60 -19.38
N LEU A 38 13.51 31.81 -19.89
CA LEU A 38 12.18 32.43 -19.77
C LEU A 38 11.11 31.63 -20.52
N LEU A 39 11.44 31.13 -21.71
CA LEU A 39 10.52 30.30 -22.50
C LEU A 39 10.25 28.95 -21.82
N THR A 40 11.26 28.29 -21.24
CA THR A 40 11.06 27.06 -20.45
C THR A 40 10.24 27.31 -19.19
N LEU A 41 10.42 28.45 -18.53
CA LEU A 41 9.64 28.82 -17.35
C LEU A 41 8.18 29.11 -17.71
N LEU A 42 7.92 29.79 -18.83
CA LEU A 42 6.58 30.03 -19.37
C LEU A 42 5.89 28.73 -19.81
N ILE A 43 6.64 27.79 -20.40
CA ILE A 43 6.12 26.47 -20.74
C ILE A 43 5.74 25.70 -19.46
N LEU A 44 6.58 25.72 -18.43
CA LEU A 44 6.27 25.12 -17.11
C LEU A 44 5.07 25.77 -16.41
N MET A 45 4.83 27.08 -16.60
CA MET A 45 3.63 27.75 -16.08
C MET A 45 2.37 27.46 -16.92
N SER A 46 2.53 27.17 -18.23
CA SER A 46 1.42 26.78 -19.11
C SER A 46 0.99 25.31 -18.92
N PHE A 47 1.93 24.46 -18.49
CA PHE A 47 1.64 23.16 -17.89
C PHE A 47 1.52 23.32 -16.39
N GLY A 48 0.50 24.06 -15.95
CA GLY A 48 -0.02 23.94 -14.59
C GLY A 48 -0.57 22.53 -14.40
N VAL A 49 0.30 21.52 -14.35
CA VAL A 49 0.02 20.28 -13.65
C VAL A 49 -0.15 20.75 -12.22
N SER A 50 -1.41 20.88 -11.83
CA SER A 50 -1.80 20.91 -10.45
C SER A 50 -1.34 19.57 -9.90
N ILE A 51 -0.09 19.51 -9.43
CA ILE A 51 0.34 18.51 -8.47
C ILE A 51 -0.50 18.88 -7.25
N HIS A 52 -1.72 18.34 -7.21
CA HIS A 52 -2.30 18.03 -5.92
C HIS A 52 -1.23 17.16 -5.29
N ASP A 53 -0.49 17.75 -4.37
CA ASP A 53 0.22 17.04 -3.33
C ASP A 53 -0.87 16.20 -2.68
N HIS A 54 -1.14 15.04 -3.27
CA HIS A 54 -2.00 14.04 -2.70
C HIS A 54 -1.17 13.57 -1.53
N LYS A 55 -1.28 14.31 -0.42
CA LYS A 55 -0.74 13.93 0.86
C LYS A 55 -1.41 12.61 1.17
N ILE A 56 -0.77 11.52 0.75
CA ILE A 56 -1.15 10.17 1.11
C ILE A 56 -1.15 10.21 2.62
N LYS A 57 -2.33 10.04 3.23
CA LYS A 57 -2.44 9.96 4.68
C LYS A 57 -1.45 8.88 5.12
N PRO A 58 -0.51 9.17 6.03
CA PRO A 58 0.44 8.17 6.48
C PRO A 58 -0.32 6.97 7.03
N ILE A 59 0.09 5.78 6.62
CA ILE A 59 -0.45 4.52 7.09
C ILE A 59 0.18 4.23 8.46
N ASP A 60 -0.64 3.90 9.45
CA ASP A 60 -0.17 3.57 10.79
C ASP A 60 0.54 2.21 10.75
N GLU A 61 1.85 2.18 11.04
CA GLU A 61 2.72 1.02 10.86
C GLU A 61 3.50 0.64 12.13
N VAL A 62 3.93 -0.63 12.22
CA VAL A 62 4.75 -1.17 13.31
C VAL A 62 5.82 -2.12 12.77
N VAL A 63 7.01 -2.07 13.37
CA VAL A 63 8.09 -3.01 13.04
C VAL A 63 8.00 -4.22 13.96
N ILE A 64 7.90 -5.42 13.38
CA ILE A 64 7.90 -6.69 14.10
C ILE A 64 8.95 -7.60 13.46
N GLY A 65 10.08 -7.78 14.13
CA GLY A 65 11.24 -8.43 13.53
C GLY A 65 11.83 -7.57 12.42
N GLU A 66 11.98 -8.16 11.24
CA GLU A 66 12.46 -7.47 10.04
C GLU A 66 11.30 -6.92 9.19
N GLN A 67 10.06 -7.22 9.56
CA GLN A 67 8.86 -6.90 8.80
C GLN A 67 8.18 -5.62 9.31
N VAL A 68 7.64 -4.82 8.39
CA VAL A 68 6.84 -3.61 8.73
C VAL A 68 5.38 -3.86 8.41
N TRP A 69 4.54 -3.87 9.43
CA TRP A 69 3.12 -4.26 9.36
C TRP A 69 2.18 -3.07 9.51
N MET A 70 1.05 -3.10 8.81
CA MET A 70 -0.06 -2.19 9.11
C MET A 70 -0.65 -2.51 10.49
N THR A 71 -0.97 -1.46 11.26
CA THR A 71 -1.62 -1.57 12.59
C THR A 71 -3.14 -1.52 12.53
N LYS A 72 -3.72 -1.32 11.34
CA LYS A 72 -5.16 -1.40 11.07
C LYS A 72 -5.46 -2.35 9.92
N ASN A 73 -6.68 -2.91 9.93
CA ASN A 73 -7.18 -3.70 8.80
C ASN A 73 -7.27 -2.82 7.56
N LEU A 74 -6.98 -3.39 6.39
CA LEU A 74 -7.10 -2.69 5.12
C LEU A 74 -8.57 -2.25 4.93
N ASN A 75 -8.76 -1.01 4.49
CA ASN A 75 -10.09 -0.42 4.36
C ASN A 75 -10.23 0.40 3.06
N VAL A 76 -9.97 -0.23 1.92
CA VAL A 76 -10.03 0.36 0.58
C VAL A 76 -11.27 -0.09 -0.20
N HIS A 77 -11.77 0.76 -1.10
CA HIS A 77 -12.89 0.43 -2.01
C HIS A 77 -12.44 0.41 -3.48
N LYS A 78 -11.13 0.55 -3.72
CA LYS A 78 -10.52 0.59 -5.05
C LYS A 78 -9.26 -0.26 -5.06
N PHE A 79 -9.02 -0.89 -6.20
CA PHE A 79 -7.70 -1.41 -6.53
C PHE A 79 -6.72 -0.28 -6.82
N ARG A 80 -5.44 -0.62 -6.88
CA ARG A 80 -4.34 0.33 -7.11
C ARG A 80 -4.44 1.07 -8.45
N ASN A 81 -5.05 0.45 -9.46
CA ASN A 81 -5.31 1.08 -10.75
C ASN A 81 -6.50 2.07 -10.73
N GLY A 82 -7.22 2.19 -9.60
CA GLY A 82 -8.36 3.08 -9.42
C GLY A 82 -9.73 2.44 -9.68
N ASP A 83 -9.78 1.21 -10.20
CA ASP A 83 -11.04 0.49 -10.39
C ASP A 83 -11.69 0.18 -9.05
N LEU A 84 -13.03 0.22 -9.03
CA LEU A 84 -13.77 -0.13 -7.83
C LEU A 84 -13.68 -1.63 -7.54
N ILE A 85 -13.57 -1.95 -6.26
CA ILE A 85 -13.89 -3.28 -5.73
C ILE A 85 -15.39 -3.24 -5.42
N PRO A 86 -16.23 -4.11 -6.04
CA PRO A 86 -17.66 -4.15 -5.75
C PRO A 86 -17.94 -4.39 -4.27
N GLN A 87 -18.82 -3.57 -3.70
CA GLN A 87 -19.42 -3.87 -2.40
C GLN A 87 -20.57 -4.85 -2.62
N ALA A 88 -20.62 -5.90 -1.81
CA ALA A 88 -21.81 -6.72 -1.65
C ALA A 88 -22.51 -6.28 -0.36
N VAL A 89 -23.72 -5.75 -0.51
CA VAL A 89 -24.58 -5.23 0.56
C VAL A 89 -25.60 -6.29 0.99
N THR A 90 -25.89 -7.26 0.13
CA THR A 90 -26.80 -8.39 0.43
C THR A 90 -26.11 -9.73 0.23
N ASP A 91 -26.75 -10.78 0.75
CA ASP A 91 -26.27 -12.15 0.56
C ASP A 91 -26.33 -12.60 -0.88
N GLU A 92 -27.33 -12.15 -1.64
CA GLU A 92 -27.43 -12.41 -3.07
C GLU A 92 -26.27 -11.80 -3.84
N GLU A 93 -25.86 -10.56 -3.50
CA GLU A 93 -24.73 -9.91 -4.15
C GLU A 93 -23.39 -10.60 -3.82
N TRP A 94 -23.21 -11.03 -2.58
CA TRP A 94 -22.02 -11.78 -2.19
C TRP A 94 -21.97 -13.14 -2.88
N ASN A 95 -23.08 -13.88 -2.88
CA ASN A 95 -23.17 -15.18 -3.55
C ASN A 95 -22.98 -15.05 -5.06
N LYS A 96 -23.44 -13.96 -5.66
CA LYS A 96 -23.15 -13.67 -7.06
C LYS A 96 -21.65 -13.49 -7.32
N ALA A 97 -20.95 -12.78 -6.45
CA ALA A 97 -19.50 -12.61 -6.56
C ALA A 97 -18.75 -13.95 -6.43
N LYS A 98 -19.22 -14.84 -5.55
CA LYS A 98 -18.72 -16.21 -5.41
C LYS A 98 -18.87 -17.01 -6.71
N GLU A 99 -20.10 -17.11 -7.22
CA GLU A 99 -20.42 -17.83 -8.46
C GLU A 99 -19.59 -17.36 -9.66
N ASP A 100 -19.36 -16.04 -9.73
CA ASP A 100 -18.59 -15.43 -10.82
C ASP A 100 -17.07 -15.46 -10.59
N GLY A 101 -16.60 -15.85 -9.40
CA GLY A 101 -15.18 -15.80 -9.02
C GLY A 101 -14.60 -14.39 -9.06
N THR A 102 -15.41 -13.39 -8.67
CA THR A 102 -15.05 -11.97 -8.78
C THR A 102 -14.79 -11.33 -7.42
N ALA A 103 -13.95 -10.30 -7.42
CA ALA A 103 -13.62 -9.55 -6.22
C ALA A 103 -14.85 -8.89 -5.59
N ALA A 104 -14.98 -9.01 -4.27
CA ALA A 104 -16.01 -8.33 -3.50
C ALA A 104 -15.52 -7.98 -2.09
N TRP A 105 -16.20 -7.00 -1.49
CA TRP A 105 -16.05 -6.68 -0.08
C TRP A 105 -17.39 -6.38 0.58
N CYS A 106 -17.46 -6.52 1.90
CA CYS A 106 -18.60 -6.14 2.73
C CYS A 106 -18.12 -5.59 4.08
N TYR A 107 -19.03 -4.95 4.81
CA TYR A 107 -18.84 -4.74 6.24
C TYR A 107 -19.35 -5.96 7.01
N TYR A 108 -18.83 -6.20 8.21
CA TYR A 108 -19.41 -7.21 9.09
C TYR A 108 -20.91 -6.94 9.28
N GLU A 109 -21.74 -7.99 9.19
CA GLU A 109 -23.22 -7.92 9.22
C GLU A 109 -23.84 -6.99 8.15
N ASN A 110 -23.08 -6.64 7.10
CA ASN A 110 -23.46 -5.61 6.11
C ASN A 110 -23.81 -4.24 6.74
N ASP A 111 -23.31 -3.96 7.95
CA ASP A 111 -23.55 -2.70 8.65
C ASP A 111 -22.33 -1.76 8.56
N SER A 112 -22.52 -0.62 7.90
CA SER A 112 -21.50 0.43 7.77
C SER A 112 -21.02 1.02 9.10
N ALA A 113 -21.77 0.87 10.19
CA ALA A 113 -21.32 1.30 11.52
C ALA A 113 -20.08 0.53 11.99
N ASN A 114 -19.84 -0.67 11.45
CA ASN A 114 -18.66 -1.49 11.76
C ASN A 114 -17.38 -1.01 11.04
N GLU A 115 -17.45 -0.04 10.10
CA GLU A 115 -16.29 0.40 9.32
C GLU A 115 -15.15 0.95 10.18
N GLU A 116 -15.47 1.81 11.14
CA GLU A 116 -14.45 2.52 11.92
C GLU A 116 -13.64 1.57 12.80
N GLU A 117 -14.32 0.54 13.35
CA GLU A 117 -13.71 -0.41 14.28
C GLU A 117 -13.04 -1.59 13.56
N TYR A 118 -13.72 -2.21 12.58
CA TYR A 118 -13.28 -3.47 11.98
C TYR A 118 -12.73 -3.33 10.57
N GLY A 119 -13.06 -2.25 9.87
CA GLY A 119 -12.76 -2.10 8.45
C GLY A 119 -13.65 -2.99 7.57
N LYS A 120 -13.09 -3.45 6.45
CA LYS A 120 -13.80 -4.24 5.43
C LYS A 120 -13.35 -5.69 5.43
N LEU A 121 -14.29 -6.58 5.12
CA LEU A 121 -14.04 -7.99 4.83
C LEU A 121 -13.98 -8.17 3.31
N TYR A 122 -12.97 -8.87 2.82
CA TYR A 122 -12.73 -9.09 1.40
C TYR A 122 -12.74 -10.58 1.09
N ASN A 123 -13.23 -10.95 -0.09
CA ASN A 123 -12.98 -12.29 -0.61
C ASN A 123 -11.57 -12.43 -1.17
N TRP A 124 -11.09 -13.68 -1.33
CA TRP A 124 -9.74 -13.92 -1.79
C TRP A 124 -9.54 -13.54 -3.26
N TYR A 125 -10.63 -13.50 -4.05
CA TYR A 125 -10.58 -12.97 -5.42
C TYR A 125 -10.14 -11.50 -5.44
N ALA A 126 -10.51 -10.69 -4.43
CA ALA A 126 -9.99 -9.34 -4.28
C ALA A 126 -8.52 -9.31 -3.84
N VAL A 127 -8.10 -10.25 -2.99
CA VAL A 127 -6.71 -10.39 -2.53
C VAL A 127 -5.75 -10.66 -3.69
N ASN A 128 -6.12 -11.58 -4.58
CA ASN A 128 -5.27 -12.05 -5.68
C ASN A 128 -5.60 -11.39 -7.03
N ASP A 129 -6.35 -10.29 -7.02
CA ASP A 129 -6.68 -9.56 -8.24
C ASP A 129 -5.41 -8.89 -8.84
N PRO A 130 -5.14 -9.04 -10.15
CA PRO A 130 -3.95 -8.46 -10.77
C PRO A 130 -3.89 -6.92 -10.72
N ARG A 131 -5.02 -6.24 -10.45
CA ARG A 131 -5.06 -4.78 -10.26
C ARG A 131 -4.45 -4.34 -8.93
N GLY A 132 -4.27 -5.26 -7.98
CA GLY A 132 -3.62 -5.06 -6.70
C GLY A 132 -4.50 -4.34 -5.68
N ILE A 133 -4.82 -5.01 -4.57
CA ILE A 133 -5.66 -4.44 -3.50
C ILE A 133 -4.86 -3.60 -2.50
N ALA A 134 -3.59 -3.93 -2.28
CA ALA A 134 -2.74 -3.21 -1.34
C ALA A 134 -2.28 -1.85 -1.92
N PRO A 135 -2.11 -0.81 -1.07
CA PRO A 135 -1.55 0.46 -1.50
C PRO A 135 -0.14 0.32 -2.08
N GLU A 136 0.32 1.31 -2.85
CA GLU A 136 1.69 1.34 -3.36
C GLU A 136 2.73 1.24 -2.23
N GLY A 137 3.73 0.37 -2.39
CA GLY A 137 4.75 0.08 -1.37
C GLY A 137 4.29 -0.90 -0.28
N TRP A 138 3.14 -1.56 -0.47
CA TRP A 138 2.59 -2.57 0.45
C TRP A 138 2.06 -3.76 -0.35
N HIS A 139 2.06 -4.94 0.28
CA HIS A 139 1.43 -6.15 -0.28
C HIS A 139 0.68 -6.94 0.78
N VAL A 140 -0.16 -7.88 0.32
CA VAL A 140 -0.83 -8.85 1.19
C VAL A 140 0.16 -9.96 1.55
N PRO A 141 0.41 -10.26 2.83
CA PRO A 141 1.43 -11.19 3.26
C PRO A 141 1.20 -12.60 2.73
N SER A 142 2.27 -13.23 2.30
CA SER A 142 2.36 -14.64 1.96
C SER A 142 2.29 -15.54 3.20
N TYR A 143 2.11 -16.83 2.97
CA TYR A 143 2.14 -17.82 4.04
C TYR A 143 3.49 -17.79 4.79
N SER A 144 4.59 -17.62 4.06
CA SER A 144 5.94 -17.52 4.63
C SER A 144 6.11 -16.30 5.53
N GLU A 145 5.57 -15.14 5.15
CA GLU A 145 5.70 -13.91 5.94
C GLU A 145 4.88 -13.99 7.24
N TRP A 146 3.69 -14.61 7.21
CA TRP A 146 2.95 -14.92 8.44
C TRP A 146 3.72 -15.87 9.36
N LYS A 147 4.39 -16.88 8.79
CA LYS A 147 5.20 -17.82 9.57
C LYS A 147 6.42 -17.17 10.18
N GLU A 148 7.03 -16.21 9.49
CA GLU A 148 8.14 -15.41 10.00
C GLU A 148 7.69 -14.53 11.18
N LEU A 149 6.57 -13.83 11.05
CA LEU A 149 5.95 -13.06 12.13
C LEU A 149 5.77 -13.91 13.39
N ALA A 150 5.14 -15.07 13.24
CA ALA A 150 4.93 -16.00 14.35
C ALA A 150 6.26 -16.49 14.96
N GLY A 151 7.25 -16.79 14.12
CA GLY A 151 8.59 -17.20 14.54
C GLY A 151 9.30 -16.14 15.38
N PHE A 152 9.26 -14.88 14.95
CA PHE A 152 9.83 -13.76 15.69
C PHE A 152 9.17 -13.57 17.07
N LEU A 153 7.87 -13.83 17.17
CA LEU A 153 7.08 -13.70 18.39
C LEU A 153 7.17 -14.92 19.34
N GLY A 154 8.13 -15.83 19.11
CA GLY A 154 8.36 -16.99 19.96
C GLY A 154 7.64 -18.27 19.51
N GLY A 155 7.05 -18.25 18.32
CA GLY A 155 6.38 -19.39 17.69
C GLY A 155 4.86 -19.32 17.77
N GLU A 156 4.21 -20.11 16.90
CA GLU A 156 2.74 -20.14 16.74
C GLU A 156 2.00 -20.38 18.06
N GLY A 157 2.48 -21.26 18.94
CA GLY A 157 1.81 -21.58 20.21
C GLY A 157 1.67 -20.42 21.21
N VAL A 158 2.37 -19.31 21.02
CA VAL A 158 2.37 -18.16 21.94
C VAL A 158 2.17 -16.81 21.27
N ALA A 159 2.40 -16.71 19.95
CA ALA A 159 2.38 -15.44 19.23
C ALA A 159 1.04 -14.72 19.31
N GLY A 160 -0.07 -15.47 19.36
CA GLY A 160 -1.42 -14.90 19.31
C GLY A 160 -1.70 -13.89 20.42
N ASN A 161 -1.24 -14.16 21.65
CA ASN A 161 -1.44 -13.24 22.77
C ASN A 161 -0.71 -11.89 22.59
N SER A 162 0.41 -11.87 21.84
CA SER A 162 1.14 -10.63 21.55
C SER A 162 0.55 -9.86 20.36
N LEU A 163 -0.21 -10.53 19.50
CA LEU A 163 -0.82 -9.97 18.29
C LEU A 163 -2.21 -9.38 18.54
N LYS A 164 -3.01 -10.01 19.42
CA LYS A 164 -4.35 -9.53 19.78
C LYS A 164 -4.32 -8.14 20.43
N SER A 165 -5.33 -7.32 20.13
CA SER A 165 -5.60 -6.03 20.78
C SER A 165 -5.85 -6.19 22.28
N GLU A 166 -5.67 -5.10 23.04
CA GLU A 166 -5.86 -5.07 24.50
C GLU A 166 -7.34 -5.05 24.93
N SER A 167 -8.26 -4.88 23.97
CA SER A 167 -9.71 -4.84 24.19
C SER A 167 -10.46 -5.39 22.98
N GLY A 168 -11.76 -5.67 23.14
CA GLY A 168 -12.66 -6.08 22.06
C GLY A 168 -12.76 -7.58 21.83
N TRP A 169 -12.10 -8.39 22.66
CA TRP A 169 -12.23 -9.85 22.67
C TRP A 169 -13.16 -10.31 23.79
N GLU A 170 -14.05 -11.23 23.47
CA GLU A 170 -14.95 -11.92 24.41
C GLU A 170 -14.17 -12.88 25.33
N ASP A 171 -14.85 -13.42 26.34
CA ASP A 171 -14.31 -14.45 27.27
C ASP A 171 -13.00 -14.05 27.99
N ASP A 172 -12.85 -12.76 28.30
CA ASP A 172 -11.59 -12.19 28.84
C ASP A 172 -10.37 -12.49 27.95
N GLY A 173 -10.61 -12.74 26.65
CA GLY A 173 -9.65 -13.20 25.67
C GLY A 173 -8.72 -12.12 25.10
N ASN A 174 -8.68 -10.95 25.73
CA ASN A 174 -7.88 -9.82 25.26
C ASN A 174 -6.39 -10.17 25.22
N GLY A 175 -5.71 -9.65 24.21
CA GLY A 175 -4.27 -9.76 24.07
C GLY A 175 -3.51 -8.77 24.93
N THR A 176 -2.19 -8.92 24.89
CA THR A 176 -1.26 -7.95 25.48
C THR A 176 -0.82 -6.88 24.50
N ASN A 177 -1.10 -7.06 23.19
CA ASN A 177 -0.65 -6.23 22.08
C ASN A 177 0.84 -5.81 22.14
N LYS A 178 1.71 -6.59 22.77
CA LYS A 178 3.13 -6.24 22.95
C LYS A 178 3.88 -6.10 21.62
N SER A 179 3.35 -6.68 20.54
CA SER A 179 3.89 -6.53 19.20
C SER A 179 3.50 -5.21 18.52
N GLY A 180 2.45 -4.53 19.00
CA GLY A 180 1.83 -3.38 18.35
C GLY A 180 0.97 -3.71 17.12
N PHE A 181 0.85 -4.99 16.74
CA PHE A 181 0.05 -5.43 15.59
C PHE A 181 -1.43 -5.02 15.68
N THR A 182 -2.00 -5.06 16.89
CA THR A 182 -3.38 -4.64 17.18
C THR A 182 -4.41 -5.44 16.37
N GLY A 183 -4.40 -6.77 16.51
CA GLY A 183 -5.38 -7.67 15.89
C GLY A 183 -6.74 -7.57 16.60
N ILE A 184 -7.75 -7.11 15.88
CA ILE A 184 -9.12 -6.88 16.40
C ILE A 184 -10.01 -8.05 15.98
N ALA A 185 -10.86 -8.54 16.89
CA ALA A 185 -11.80 -9.63 16.66
C ALA A 185 -13.00 -9.20 15.78
N ALA A 186 -12.71 -8.87 14.53
CA ALA A 186 -13.68 -8.41 13.54
C ALA A 186 -14.64 -9.50 13.06
N GLY A 187 -14.36 -10.78 13.37
CA GLY A 187 -15.07 -11.90 12.79
C GLY A 187 -14.82 -12.04 11.29
N SER A 188 -15.67 -12.82 10.65
CA SER A 188 -15.59 -13.14 9.23
C SER A 188 -16.98 -13.34 8.62
N ARG A 189 -17.01 -13.39 7.30
CA ARG A 189 -18.16 -13.81 6.51
C ARG A 189 -17.90 -15.20 5.95
N THR A 190 -18.64 -16.21 6.37
CA THR A 190 -18.50 -17.60 5.93
C THR A 190 -19.86 -18.24 5.69
N GLU A 191 -19.89 -19.32 4.91
CA GLU A 191 -21.15 -20.06 4.63
C GLU A 191 -21.59 -21.00 5.77
N ASP A 192 -20.93 -20.97 6.93
CA ASP A 192 -21.02 -22.03 7.94
C ASP A 192 -22.34 -22.04 8.73
N GLY A 193 -23.47 -22.29 8.07
CA GLY A 193 -24.73 -22.68 8.70
C GLY A 193 -25.42 -21.61 9.55
N PHE A 194 -24.93 -20.37 9.56
CA PHE A 194 -25.57 -19.23 10.22
C PHE A 194 -26.52 -18.50 9.26
N SER A 195 -27.62 -17.98 9.79
CA SER A 195 -28.71 -17.40 9.00
C SER A 195 -28.33 -16.10 8.26
N ASP A 196 -27.24 -15.45 8.66
CA ASP A 196 -26.75 -14.18 8.12
C ASP A 196 -25.35 -14.31 7.48
N GLY A 197 -24.73 -15.49 7.52
CA GLY A 197 -23.42 -15.74 6.93
C GLY A 197 -22.25 -15.01 7.59
N PHE A 198 -22.41 -14.48 8.81
CA PHE A 198 -21.34 -13.84 9.57
C PHE A 198 -21.12 -14.57 10.90
N ASN A 199 -19.86 -14.62 11.36
CA ASN A 199 -19.55 -15.18 12.67
C ASN A 199 -18.26 -14.61 13.26
N GLY A 200 -17.98 -14.96 14.51
CA GLY A 200 -16.67 -14.74 15.10
C GLY A 200 -16.41 -13.31 15.58
N LYS A 201 -17.34 -12.35 15.44
CA LYS A 201 -17.17 -11.03 16.07
C LYS A 201 -16.95 -11.19 17.57
N GLY A 202 -15.93 -10.51 18.08
CA GLY A 202 -15.46 -10.63 19.46
C GLY A 202 -14.69 -11.93 19.78
N ASN A 203 -14.76 -12.96 18.93
CA ASN A 203 -14.18 -14.28 19.20
C ASN A 203 -12.98 -14.62 18.31
N GLY A 204 -12.91 -14.04 17.11
CA GLY A 204 -11.92 -14.40 16.11
C GLY A 204 -11.47 -13.21 15.26
N ALA A 205 -10.20 -13.25 14.86
CA ALA A 205 -9.65 -12.34 13.87
C ALA A 205 -8.92 -13.15 12.79
N ASP A 206 -9.48 -13.14 11.58
CA ASP A 206 -8.95 -13.88 10.44
C ASP A 206 -8.41 -12.93 9.38
N PHE A 207 -7.19 -13.20 8.91
CA PHE A 207 -6.49 -12.38 7.93
C PHE A 207 -6.03 -13.19 6.74
N TRP A 208 -6.41 -12.75 5.53
CA TRP A 208 -5.99 -13.43 4.32
C TRP A 208 -4.46 -13.47 4.14
N SER A 209 -3.99 -14.59 3.59
CA SER A 209 -2.69 -14.65 2.93
C SER A 209 -2.85 -14.51 1.42
N SER A 210 -1.86 -13.95 0.73
CA SER A 210 -1.77 -13.98 -0.73
C SER A 210 -1.45 -15.36 -1.30
N THR A 211 -1.15 -16.35 -0.46
CA THR A 211 -0.78 -17.70 -0.90
C THR A 211 -2.01 -18.59 -1.13
N SER A 212 -2.25 -18.96 -2.39
CA SER A 212 -3.25 -19.97 -2.76
C SER A 212 -2.84 -21.34 -2.19
N TYR A 213 -3.81 -22.12 -1.70
CA TYR A 213 -3.55 -23.51 -1.29
C TYR A 213 -3.89 -24.48 -2.43
N ASN A 214 -5.08 -24.31 -3.03
CA ASN A 214 -5.52 -25.05 -4.22
C ASN A 214 -6.47 -24.16 -5.04
N ASP A 215 -7.28 -24.74 -5.93
CA ASP A 215 -8.22 -23.98 -6.77
C ASP A 215 -9.36 -23.33 -5.97
N TYR A 216 -9.79 -23.96 -4.88
CA TYR A 216 -10.91 -23.57 -4.02
C TYR A 216 -10.47 -22.81 -2.77
N ASP A 217 -9.33 -23.19 -2.18
CA ASP A 217 -8.89 -22.69 -0.89
C ASP A 217 -7.66 -21.79 -1.00
N ALA A 218 -7.57 -20.84 -0.07
CA ALA A 218 -6.39 -20.06 0.21
C ALA A 218 -5.98 -20.14 1.67
N TRP A 219 -4.72 -19.81 1.95
CA TRP A 219 -4.24 -19.71 3.33
C TRP A 219 -4.75 -18.43 3.98
N TYR A 220 -5.02 -18.50 5.28
CA TYR A 220 -5.28 -17.35 6.13
C TYR A 220 -4.69 -17.59 7.52
N SER A 221 -4.40 -16.51 8.23
CA SER A 221 -3.99 -16.56 9.64
C SER A 221 -5.18 -16.30 10.56
N SER A 222 -5.20 -16.92 11.73
CA SER A 222 -6.30 -16.79 12.69
C SER A 222 -5.81 -16.57 14.12
N LEU A 223 -6.52 -15.70 14.84
CA LEU A 223 -6.42 -15.44 16.26
C LEU A 223 -7.78 -15.74 16.92
N SER A 224 -7.77 -16.24 18.16
CA SER A 224 -8.97 -16.67 18.89
C SER A 224 -9.03 -16.05 20.29
N SER A 225 -10.23 -15.78 20.81
CA SER A 225 -10.47 -15.27 22.16
C SER A 225 -9.96 -16.23 23.23
N VAL A 226 -10.17 -17.53 23.05
CA VAL A 226 -9.94 -18.54 24.09
C VAL A 226 -8.49 -19.03 24.20
N GLU A 227 -7.64 -18.71 23.23
CA GLU A 227 -6.28 -19.25 23.17
C GLU A 227 -5.22 -18.22 22.76
N SER A 228 -3.97 -18.55 23.06
CA SER A 228 -2.79 -17.74 22.73
C SER A 228 -2.09 -18.17 21.45
N THR A 229 -2.59 -19.23 20.81
CA THR A 229 -2.02 -19.78 19.58
C THR A 229 -2.37 -18.87 18.40
N PHE A 230 -1.39 -18.65 17.52
CA PHE A 230 -1.56 -18.08 16.19
C PHE A 230 -1.61 -19.23 15.19
N TYR A 231 -2.71 -19.32 14.44
CA TYR A 231 -2.92 -20.41 13.50
C TYR A 231 -2.76 -19.97 12.06
N MET A 232 -2.32 -20.90 11.21
CA MET A 232 -2.48 -20.82 9.77
C MET A 232 -3.46 -21.89 9.31
N TYR A 233 -4.59 -21.46 8.76
CA TYR A 233 -5.65 -22.33 8.27
C TYR A 233 -5.85 -22.17 6.76
N ARG A 234 -6.71 -23.02 6.22
CA ARG A 234 -7.16 -22.98 4.83
C ARG A 234 -8.64 -22.71 4.85
N GLY A 235 -9.09 -21.81 3.99
CA GLY A 235 -10.48 -21.44 3.89
C GLY A 235 -10.85 -21.21 2.44
N ASP A 236 -12.14 -21.34 2.16
CA ASP A 236 -12.69 -21.10 0.85
C ASP A 236 -12.36 -19.66 0.42
N LYS A 237 -11.88 -19.50 -0.82
CA LYS A 237 -11.60 -18.19 -1.43
C LYS A 237 -12.82 -17.28 -1.46
N GLU A 238 -14.01 -17.86 -1.31
CA GLU A 238 -15.31 -17.21 -1.24
C GLU A 238 -15.63 -16.56 0.11
N ASN A 239 -14.88 -16.88 1.17
CA ASN A 239 -15.05 -16.28 2.50
C ASN A 239 -14.65 -14.80 2.51
N GLY A 240 -15.26 -14.00 3.38
CA GLY A 240 -14.91 -12.61 3.62
C GLY A 240 -14.05 -12.49 4.88
N LEU A 241 -12.75 -12.25 4.72
CA LEU A 241 -11.82 -12.08 5.84
C LEU A 241 -11.16 -10.69 5.81
N SER A 242 -10.59 -10.28 6.93
CA SER A 242 -9.81 -9.04 7.00
C SER A 242 -8.51 -9.17 6.19
N ILE A 243 -7.90 -8.05 5.85
CA ILE A 243 -6.56 -8.00 5.26
C ILE A 243 -5.67 -7.16 6.16
N ARG A 244 -4.47 -7.66 6.43
CA ARG A 244 -3.33 -6.88 6.94
C ARG A 244 -2.28 -6.85 5.86
N CYS A 245 -1.66 -5.71 5.64
CA CYS A 245 -0.57 -5.59 4.68
C CYS A 245 0.77 -5.44 5.40
N ILE A 246 1.80 -5.88 4.70
CA ILE A 246 3.20 -5.72 5.03
C ILE A 246 3.82 -4.78 3.98
N LYS A 247 4.81 -3.99 4.39
CA LYS A 247 5.49 -3.04 3.51
C LYS A 247 6.46 -3.77 2.60
N ASP A 248 6.60 -3.29 1.37
CA ASP A 248 7.64 -3.77 0.45
C ASP A 248 9.04 -3.36 0.97
N ASP A 249 10.05 -4.17 0.66
CA ASP A 249 11.47 -3.89 0.93
C ASP A 249 12.06 -2.74 0.09
#